data_AF-A0A920MS82-F1
#
_entry.id   AF-A0A920MS82-F1
#
_cell.length_a   1.000
_cell.length_b   1.000
_cell.length_c   1.000
_cell.angle_alpha   90.00
_cell.angle_beta   90.00
_cell.angle_gamma   90.00
#
_symmetry.space_group_name_H-M   'P 1'
#
loop_
_entity.id
_entity.type
_entity.pdbx_description
1 polymer ?
#
loop_
_entity_poly.entity_id
_entity_poly.type
_entity_poly.pdbx_seq_one_letter_code
_entity_poly.pdbx_strand_id
1 'polypeptide(L)'
;MRGVVVGGFNYFDLEDILGYTLGVAITGTEDLVTSLIVTEGYGNIKMSERTFNLLKKHDGKFVSVNGATQIRAGVIRPEIVIPLDADQIPDKKKG
;
A
#
# COMPACT_ATOMS: atom_id res chain seq x y z
N MET A 1 -10.70 -8.74 4.83
CA MET A 1 -10.56 -7.45 4.14
C MET A 1 -9.57 -7.64 2.99
N ARG A 2 -9.82 -7.09 1.81
CA ARG A 2 -8.87 -7.08 0.68
C ARG A 2 -8.29 -5.68 0.56
N GLY A 3 -7.07 -5.51 0.04
CA GLY A 3 -6.45 -4.22 -0.24
C GLY A 3 -6.18 -4.06 -1.74
N VAL A 4 -6.07 -2.81 -2.21
CA VAL A 4 -5.82 -2.47 -3.61
C VAL A 4 -4.54 -1.62 -3.69
N VAL A 5 -3.63 -1.99 -4.60
CA VAL A 5 -2.38 -1.25 -4.85
C VAL A 5 -2.36 -0.82 -6.31
N VAL A 6 -2.21 0.48 -6.55
CA VAL A 6 -2.25 1.08 -7.90
C VAL A 6 -1.10 2.05 -8.10
N GLY A 7 -0.78 2.31 -9.37
CA GLY A 7 0.20 3.34 -9.73
C GLY A 7 -0.34 4.73 -9.43
N GLY A 8 -1.44 5.09 -10.09
CA GLY A 8 -2.16 6.32 -9.84
C GLY A 8 -3.65 6.09 -9.65
N PHE A 9 -4.29 7.07 -9.01
CA PHE A 9 -5.73 7.07 -8.77
C PHE A 9 -6.28 8.49 -8.98
N ASN A 10 -7.50 8.61 -9.53
CA ASN A 10 -8.09 9.94 -9.68
C ASN A 10 -8.53 10.48 -8.31
N TYR A 11 -8.07 11.68 -7.98
CA TYR A 11 -8.37 12.31 -6.71
C TYR A 11 -9.89 12.60 -6.55
N PHE A 12 -10.56 13.02 -7.62
CA PHE A 12 -12.00 13.30 -7.57
C PHE A 12 -12.84 12.03 -7.35
N ASP A 13 -12.44 10.91 -7.96
CA ASP A 13 -13.10 9.63 -7.72
C ASP A 13 -12.92 9.20 -6.25
N LEU A 14 -11.79 9.56 -5.61
CA LEU A 14 -11.57 9.27 -4.19
C LEU A 14 -12.45 10.15 -3.30
N GLU A 15 -12.61 11.43 -3.63
CA GLU A 15 -13.56 12.31 -2.92
C GLU A 15 -15.00 11.81 -3.05
N ASP A 16 -15.42 11.34 -4.23
CA ASP A 16 -16.75 10.77 -4.46
C ASP A 16 -16.97 9.48 -3.64
N ILE A 17 -15.94 8.63 -3.53
CA ILE A 17 -15.99 7.40 -2.72
C ILE A 17 -16.06 7.74 -1.22
N LEU A 18 -15.30 8.73 -0.76
CA LEU A 18 -15.22 9.12 0.65
C LEU A 18 -16.40 9.99 1.10
N GLY A 19 -17.00 10.76 0.17
CA GLY A 19 -17.98 11.80 0.46
C GLY A 19 -17.39 13.09 1.04
N TYR A 20 -16.06 13.23 1.07
CA TYR A 20 -15.35 14.41 1.56
C TYR A 20 -13.93 14.51 0.98
N THR A 21 -13.35 15.71 1.03
CA THR A 21 -11.97 15.99 0.64
C THR A 21 -10.98 15.32 1.58
N LEU A 22 -10.10 14.48 1.05
CA LEU A 22 -9.10 13.77 1.83
C LEU A 22 -8.04 14.74 2.40
N GLY A 23 -7.75 14.60 3.70
CA GLY A 23 -6.64 15.30 4.32
C GLY A 23 -5.29 14.79 3.83
N VAL A 24 -4.34 15.69 3.55
CA VAL A 24 -3.03 15.34 2.96
C VAL A 24 -1.94 15.00 3.98
N ALA A 25 -2.22 15.05 5.28
CA ALA A 25 -1.21 14.93 6.34
C ALA A 25 -1.17 13.55 7.03
N ILE A 26 -2.34 12.94 7.21
CA ILE A 26 -2.54 11.66 7.91
C ILE A 26 -3.66 10.92 7.19
N THR A 27 -3.45 9.65 6.89
CA THR A 27 -4.45 8.74 6.28
C THR A 27 -4.39 7.36 6.94
N GLY A 28 -5.37 6.51 6.68
CA GLY A 28 -5.49 5.15 7.20
C GLY A 28 -6.67 4.93 8.14
N THR A 29 -7.49 5.96 8.37
CA THR A 29 -8.67 5.93 9.25
C THR A 29 -9.96 6.32 8.54
N GLU A 30 -9.88 6.56 7.23
CA GLU A 30 -11.02 6.84 6.37
C GLU A 30 -11.99 5.66 6.35
N ASP A 31 -13.29 5.95 6.27
CA ASP A 31 -14.33 4.93 6.17
C ASP A 31 -14.39 4.34 4.75
N LEU A 32 -13.43 3.48 4.45
CA LEU A 32 -13.34 2.75 3.20
C LEU A 32 -13.54 1.26 3.43
N VAL A 33 -14.27 0.62 2.52
CA VAL A 33 -14.48 -0.84 2.51
C VAL A 33 -13.16 -1.60 2.30
N THR A 34 -12.12 -0.94 1.79
CA THR A 34 -10.82 -1.51 1.46
C THR A 34 -9.70 -0.46 1.61
N SER A 35 -8.48 -0.90 1.90
CA SER A 35 -7.30 -0.02 1.86
C SER A 35 -6.83 0.20 0.42
N LEU A 36 -6.63 1.46 0.03
CA LEU A 36 -6.05 1.86 -1.24
C LEU A 36 -4.61 2.39 -1.01
N ILE A 37 -3.62 1.77 -1.65
CA ILE A 37 -2.24 2.27 -1.69
C ILE A 37 -1.94 2.77 -3.10
N VAL A 38 -1.52 4.03 -3.19
CA VAL A 38 -1.15 4.68 -4.45
C VAL A 38 0.36 4.90 -4.46
N THR A 39 1.08 4.34 -5.43
CA THR A 39 2.55 4.35 -5.43
C THR A 39 3.16 5.57 -6.11
N GLU A 40 2.50 6.12 -7.13
CA GLU A 40 3.04 7.20 -7.98
C GLU A 40 2.28 8.53 -7.88
N GLY A 41 1.19 8.60 -7.10
CA GLY A 41 0.39 9.79 -6.86
C GLY A 41 -0.93 9.87 -7.62
N TYR A 42 -1.59 11.03 -7.62
CA TYR A 42 -2.91 11.18 -8.22
C TYR A 42 -2.87 11.38 -9.73
N GLY A 43 -3.88 10.84 -10.43
CA GLY A 43 -4.03 10.88 -11.88
C GLY A 43 -3.85 9.52 -12.56
N ASN A 44 -3.85 9.52 -13.89
CA ASN A 44 -3.64 8.31 -14.68
C ASN A 44 -2.14 7.99 -14.81
N ILE A 45 -1.58 7.39 -13.78
CA ILE A 45 -0.16 7.07 -13.70
C ILE A 45 0.01 5.55 -13.63
N LYS A 46 0.86 5.01 -14.51
CA LYS A 46 1.21 3.59 -14.46
C LYS A 46 2.17 3.34 -13.31
N MET A 47 1.93 2.26 -12.56
CA MET A 47 2.87 1.77 -11.56
C MET A 47 4.21 1.49 -12.24
N SER A 48 5.33 1.81 -11.57
CA SER A 48 6.64 1.49 -12.12
C SER A 48 6.78 -0.02 -12.39
N GLU A 49 7.45 -0.39 -13.49
CA GLU A 49 7.66 -1.81 -13.83
C GLU A 49 8.37 -2.58 -12.72
N ARG A 50 9.29 -1.92 -12.01
CA ARG A 50 10.00 -2.51 -10.87
C ARG A 50 9.03 -2.90 -9.75
N THR A 51 8.13 -1.99 -9.35
CA THR A 51 7.14 -2.27 -8.29
C THR A 51 6.14 -3.32 -8.75
N PHE A 52 5.65 -3.21 -9.98
CA PHE A 52 4.72 -4.20 -10.54
C PHE A 52 5.33 -5.60 -10.57
N ASN A 53 6.57 -5.73 -11.07
CA ASN A 53 7.28 -7.00 -11.12
C ASN A 53 7.58 -7.55 -9.72
N LEU A 54 7.85 -6.68 -8.73
CA LEU A 54 8.00 -7.11 -7.34
C LEU A 54 6.70 -7.72 -6.80
N LEU A 55 5.57 -7.02 -6.94
CA LEU A 55 4.27 -7.54 -6.47
C LEU A 55 3.89 -8.82 -7.21
N LYS A 56 4.09 -8.86 -8.53
CA LYS A 56 3.79 -10.03 -9.37
C LYS A 56 4.58 -11.29 -8.98
N LYS A 57 5.81 -11.15 -8.48
CA LYS A 57 6.60 -12.30 -7.97
C LYS A 57 5.96 -12.99 -6.77
N HIS A 58 5.07 -12.30 -6.06
CA HIS A 58 4.36 -12.83 -4.90
C HIS A 58 2.86 -13.01 -5.17
N ASP A 59 2.44 -13.05 -6.44
CA ASP A 59 1.06 -13.32 -6.81
C ASP A 59 0.59 -14.66 -6.25
N GLY A 60 -0.65 -14.70 -5.77
CA GLY A 60 -1.23 -15.85 -5.07
C GLY A 60 -0.74 -16.10 -3.64
N LYS A 61 0.23 -15.33 -3.11
CA LYS A 61 0.64 -15.45 -1.70
C LYS A 61 -0.31 -14.70 -0.76
N PHE A 62 -0.38 -15.16 0.49
CA PHE A 62 -1.05 -14.43 1.56
C PHE A 62 -0.29 -13.14 1.87
N VAL A 63 -1.01 -12.04 2.06
CA VAL A 63 -0.41 -10.73 2.37
C VAL A 63 -1.22 -10.01 3.44
N SER A 64 -0.55 -9.19 4.23
CA SER A 64 -1.17 -8.18 5.09
C SER A 64 -0.82 -6.79 4.58
N VAL A 65 -1.76 -5.86 4.68
CA VAL A 65 -1.61 -4.50 4.16
C VAL A 65 -2.00 -3.50 5.23
N ASN A 66 -1.20 -2.45 5.38
CA ASN A 66 -1.52 -1.27 6.17
C ASN A 66 -1.40 -0.02 5.27
N GLY A 67 -2.51 0.66 5.03
CA GLY A 67 -2.57 1.86 4.20
C GLY A 67 -2.26 3.17 4.93
N ALA A 68 -1.97 3.12 6.24
CA ALA A 68 -1.81 4.33 7.04
C ALA A 68 -0.57 5.14 6.64
N THR A 69 -0.70 6.46 6.63
CA THR A 69 0.41 7.37 6.35
C THR A 69 0.44 8.55 7.32
N GLN A 70 1.62 9.08 7.58
CA GLN A 70 1.84 10.29 8.37
C GLN A 70 3.12 10.97 7.88
N ILE A 71 3.08 12.25 7.53
CA ILE A 71 4.23 12.96 6.92
C ILE A 71 5.01 13.88 7.87
N ARG A 72 4.47 14.18 9.06
CA ARG A 72 5.15 14.99 10.10
C ARG A 72 5.91 14.11 11.10
N ALA A 73 6.32 14.64 12.26
CA ALA A 73 7.03 13.89 13.29
C ALA A 73 6.35 12.53 13.55
N GLY A 74 7.13 11.45 13.58
CA GLY A 74 6.60 10.08 13.59
C GLY A 74 6.10 9.64 12.21
N VAL A 75 6.90 9.83 11.14
CA VAL A 75 6.51 9.48 9.77
C VAL A 75 6.08 8.02 9.69
N ILE A 76 4.88 7.77 9.16
CA ILE A 76 4.34 6.44 8.86
C ILE A 76 4.21 6.32 7.35
N ARG A 77 4.64 5.18 6.81
CA ARG A 77 4.49 4.82 5.39
C ARG A 77 3.52 3.65 5.29
N PRO A 78 2.83 3.50 4.15
CA PRO A 78 2.02 2.32 3.93
C PRO A 78 2.94 1.09 3.79
N GLU A 79 2.46 -0.06 4.23
CA GLU A 79 3.22 -1.30 4.26
C GLU A 79 2.44 -2.46 3.63
N ILE A 80 3.17 -3.30 2.90
CA ILE A 80 2.69 -4.57 2.38
C ILE A 80 3.64 -5.64 2.93
N VAL A 81 3.10 -6.51 3.78
CA VAL A 81 3.86 -7.57 4.45
C VAL A 81 3.50 -8.91 3.83
N ILE A 82 4.52 -9.59 3.32
CA ILE A 82 4.40 -10.93 2.73
C ILE A 82 5.21 -11.87 3.62
N PRO A 83 4.57 -12.85 4.31
CA PRO A 83 5.30 -13.79 5.15
C PRO A 83 6.25 -14.63 4.30
N LEU A 84 7.42 -14.88 4.86
CA LEU A 84 8.38 -15.82 4.30
C LEU A 84 7.98 -17.24 4.67
N ASP A 85 8.11 -18.15 3.72
CA ASP A 85 8.01 -19.58 3.99
C ASP A 85 9.24 -20.03 4.82
N ALA A 86 9.12 -21.15 5.55
CA ALA A 86 10.13 -21.58 6.52
C ALA A 86 11.53 -21.79 5.90
N ASP A 87 11.58 -22.21 4.64
CA ASP A 87 12.79 -22.41 3.84
C ASP A 87 13.40 -21.10 3.31
N GLN A 88 12.66 -19.99 3.37
CA GLN A 88 13.12 -18.66 2.96
C GLN A 88 13.70 -17.85 4.12
N ILE A 89 13.55 -18.33 5.36
CA ILE A 89 14.10 -17.67 6.54
C ILE A 89 15.62 -17.90 6.54
N PRO A 90 16.45 -16.85 6.45
CA PRO A 90 17.89 -17.01 6.49
C PRO A 90 18.32 -17.63 7.82
N ASP A 91 19.19 -18.65 7.78
CA ASP A 91 19.82 -19.17 9.00
C ASP A 91 20.48 -18.01 9.74
N LYS A 92 20.12 -17.83 11.03
CA LYS A 92 20.85 -16.92 11.90
C LYS A 92 22.30 -17.40 11.93
N LYS A 93 23.19 -16.73 11.19
CA LYS A 93 24.63 -16.90 11.37
C LYS A 93 24.90 -16.69 12.87
N LYS A 94 25.25 -17.78 13.56
CA LYS A 94 25.78 -17.72 14.92
C LYS A 94 27.04 -16.87 14.84
N GLY A 95 26.96 -15.65 15.37
CA GLY A 95 28.13 -14.88 15.76
C GLY A 95 28.83 -15.53 16.94
#